data_AF-A0A223HZ04-F1
#
_entry.id   AF-A0A223HZ04-F1
#
_cell.length_a   1.000
_cell.length_b   1.000
_cell.length_c   1.000
_cell.angle_alpha   90.00
_cell.angle_beta   90.00
_cell.angle_gamma   90.00
#
_symmetry.space_group_name_H-M   'P 1'
#
loop_
_entity.id
_entity.type
_entity.pdbx_description
1 polymer ?
#
loop_
_entity_poly.entity_id
_entity_poly.type
_entity_poly.pdbx_seq_one_letter_code
_entity_poly.pdbx_strand_id
1 'polypeptide(L)' 'MWVEFRPIKNKDLLIKITEGLMRITPIRIEKAGEGWKLMIKT' A
#
# COMPACT_ATOMS: atom_id res chain seq x y z
N MET A 1 1.54 12.69 -8.49
CA MET A 1 0.64 11.69 -9.13
C MET A 1 0.57 10.47 -8.20
N TRP A 2 -0.51 9.70 -8.17
CA TRP A 2 -0.55 8.47 -7.35
C TRP A 2 -0.25 7.26 -8.23
N VAL A 3 0.71 6.43 -7.83
CA VAL A 3 0.96 5.14 -8.47
C VAL A 3 0.18 4.09 -7.70
N GLU A 4 -0.71 3.39 -8.40
CA GLU A 4 -1.56 2.35 -7.84
C GLU A 4 -0.96 0.97 -8.10
N PHE A 5 -0.92 0.13 -7.07
CA PHE A 5 -0.46 -1.25 -7.17
C PHE A 5 -1.61 -2.24 -7.20
N ARG A 6 -1.33 -3.47 -7.65
CA ARG A 6 -2.30 -4.57 -7.56
C ARG A 6 -2.63 -4.89 -6.09
N PRO A 7 -3.86 -5.32 -5.77
CA PRO A 7 -4.24 -5.66 -4.40
C PRO A 7 -3.34 -6.74 -3.79
N ILE A 8 -2.86 -6.49 -2.58
CA ILE A 8 -2.06 -7.42 -1.79
C ILE A 8 -3.01 -8.14 -0.83
N LYS A 9 -3.05 -9.48 -0.85
CA LYS A 9 -3.87 -10.29 0.07
C LYS A 9 -3.17 -10.62 1.39
N ASN A 10 -1.85 -10.62 1.40
CA ASN A 10 -1.07 -10.91 2.61
C ASN A 10 -0.96 -9.64 3.46
N LYS A 11 -1.62 -9.64 4.62
CA LYS A 11 -1.67 -8.50 5.55
C LYS A 11 -0.31 -8.19 6.18
N ASP A 12 0.47 -9.21 6.55
CA ASP A 12 1.78 -9.01 7.18
C ASP A 12 2.77 -8.38 6.19
N LEU A 13 2.72 -8.81 4.94
CA LEU A 13 3.51 -8.21 3.86
C LEU A 13 3.10 -6.75 3.63
N LEU A 14 1.80 -6.46 3.60
CA LEU A 14 1.30 -5.09 3.44
C LEU A 14 1.83 -4.18 4.56
N ILE A 15 1.73 -4.61 5.82
CA ILE A 15 2.19 -3.84 6.98
C ILE A 15 3.68 -3.53 6.85
N LYS A 16 4.51 -4.55 6.60
CA LYS A 16 5.97 -4.40 6.47
C LYS A 16 6.36 -3.42 5.36
N ILE A 17 5.67 -3.47 4.22
CA ILE A 17 5.89 -2.53 3.10
C ILE A 17 5.50 -1.11 3.52
N THR A 18 4.33 -0.96 4.14
CA THR A 18 3.80 0.36 4.50
C THR A 18 4.64 1.04 5.58
N GLU A 19 5.10 0.33 6.60
CA GLU A 19 5.98 0.87 7.65
C GLU A 19 7.31 1.39 7.07
N GLY A 20 7.88 0.69 6.09
CA GLY A 20 9.09 1.12 5.41
C GLY A 20 8.86 2.37 4.55
N LEU A 21 7.75 2.41 3.81
CA LEU A 21 7.44 3.48 2.86
C LEU A 21 6.94 4.77 3.53
N MET A 22 6.20 4.67 4.65
CA MET A 22 5.66 5.84 5.37
C MET A 22 6.74 6.82 5.82
N ARG A 23 7.98 6.34 6.01
CA ARG A 23 9.14 7.17 6.38
C ARG A 23 9.69 8.00 5.22
N ILE A 24 9.34 7.64 3.99
CA ILE A 24 9.97 8.17 2.77
C ILE A 24 8.95 8.96 1.94
N THR A 25 7.70 8.49 1.88
CA THR A 25 6.68 9.07 0.99
C THR A 25 5.26 8.89 1.54
N PRO A 26 4.34 9.83 1.25
CA PRO A 26 2.92 9.64 1.54
C PRO A 26 2.36 8.39 0.86
N ILE A 27 1.70 7.55 1.66
CA ILE A 27 1.01 6.36 1.19
C ILE A 27 -0.50 6.46 1.43
N ARG A 28 -1.27 5.75 0.61
CA ARG A 28 -2.70 5.48 0.84
C ARG A 28 -2.95 3.98 0.70
N ILE A 29 -3.84 3.47 1.53
CA ILE A 29 -4.26 2.07 1.52
C ILE A 29 -5.77 2.04 1.43
N GLU A 30 -6.30 1.29 0.47
CA GLU A 30 -7.74 1.07 0.32
C GLU A 30 -8.06 -0.42 0.32
N LYS A 31 -9.21 -0.81 0.88
CA LYS A 31 -9.67 -2.20 0.83
C LYS A 31 -10.18 -2.50 -0.58
N ALA A 32 -9.69 -3.57 -1.19
CA ALA A 32 -10.07 -4.01 -2.53
C ALA A 32 -10.41 -5.51 -2.50
N GLY A 33 -11.70 -5.82 -2.39
CA GLY A 33 -12.19 -7.20 -2.26
C GLY A 33 -11.59 -7.91 -1.04
N GLU A 34 -10.88 -9.00 -1.28
CA GLU A 34 -10.18 -9.79 -0.27
C GLU A 34 -8.77 -9.25 0.10
N GLY A 35 -8.33 -8.15 -0.51
CA GLY A 35 -7.00 -7.60 -0.28
C GLY A 35 -7.01 -6.08 -0.06
N TRP A 36 -5.82 -5.50 -0.15
CA TRP A 36 -5.58 -4.07 0.03
C TRP A 36 -4.78 -3.49 -1.13
N LYS A 37 -5.26 -2.37 -1.66
CA LYS A 37 -4.59 -1.61 -2.71
C LYS A 37 -3.68 -0.57 -2.06
N LEU A 38 -2.38 -0.68 -2.32
CA LEU A 38 -1.40 0.32 -1.93
C LEU A 38 -1.28 1.37 -3.03
N MET A 39 -1.20 2.64 -2.63
CA MET A 39 -0.94 3.76 -3.51
C MET A 39 0.17 4.63 -2.93
N ILE A 40 1.11 5.05 -3.76
CA ILE A 40 2.27 5.85 -3.36
C ILE A 40 2.26 7.17 -4.12
N LYS A 41 2.55 8.27 -3.43
CA LYS A 41 2.67 9.59 -4.06
C LYS A 41 4.05 9.72 -4.72
N THR A 42 4.05 9.87 -6.04
CA THR A 42 5.22 10.30 -6.84
C THR A 42 5.21 11.80 -7.04
#